data_AF-A0A2H6NFR9-F1
#
_entry.id   AF-A0A2H6NFR9-F1
#
_cell.length_a   1.000
_cell.length_b   1.000
_cell.length_c   1.000
_cell.angle_alpha   90.00
_cell.angle_beta   90.00
_cell.angle_gamma   90.00
#
_symmetry.space_group_name_H-M   'P 1'
#
loop_
_entity.id
_entity.type
_entity.pdbx_description
1 polymer ?
#
loop_
_entity_poly.entity_id
_entity_poly.type
_entity_poly.pdbx_seq_one_letter_code
_entity_poly.pdbx_strand_id
1 'polypeptide(L)'
;EELVPLCYRCSTHNPLLNNLGNVCINCRQPFVFAAASYDVLHLVEFYLEDGITDEEAVALIDLEVPRLNKIGSEWQEQMSNGVQTMRLLYKVDEIEEDDPFTAKLSFEQGGSEFVPVVVNRAILKSMSRRDVLIKRWSKPLQWQYFRSLLPDNPITMCSFCFQMFHSEDYELLVLQHNCCPYCRRKIDESS
;
A
#
# COMPACT_ATOMS: atom_id res chain seq x y z
N GLU A 1 19.69 2.36 18.01
CA GLU A 1 19.60 2.30 16.54
C GLU A 1 18.87 3.56 16.11
N GLU A 2 19.48 4.38 15.27
CA GLU A 2 18.90 5.66 14.86
C GLU A 2 17.84 5.35 13.79
N LEU A 3 16.55 5.46 14.13
CA LEU A 3 15.46 5.17 13.19
C LEU A 3 15.45 6.20 12.07
N VAL A 4 16.10 5.85 10.96
CA VAL A 4 16.15 6.66 9.74
C VAL A 4 15.00 6.29 8.79
N PRO A 5 14.32 7.27 8.17
CA PRO A 5 13.23 7.01 7.22
C PRO A 5 13.65 6.09 6.06
N LEU A 6 12.94 4.97 5.90
CA LEU A 6 13.10 4.07 4.77
C LEU A 6 12.23 4.53 3.60
N CYS A 7 12.80 4.59 2.41
CA CYS A 7 12.01 4.78 1.20
C CYS A 7 11.46 3.44 0.72
N TYR A 8 10.14 3.27 0.78
CA TYR A 8 9.49 2.02 0.36
C TYR A 8 9.51 1.76 -1.16
N ARG A 9 9.97 2.72 -1.98
CA ARG A 9 10.14 2.54 -3.43
C ARG A 9 11.49 1.95 -3.82
N CYS A 10 12.58 2.39 -3.18
CA CYS A 10 13.95 2.00 -3.55
C CYS A 10 14.78 1.46 -2.37
N SER A 11 14.14 1.19 -1.24
CA SER A 11 14.74 0.68 0.00
C SER A 11 15.93 1.48 0.52
N THR A 12 16.06 2.74 0.09
CA THR A 12 17.14 3.63 0.55
C THR A 12 16.78 4.17 1.93
N HIS A 13 17.72 4.11 2.88
CA HIS A 13 17.62 4.82 4.16
C HIS A 13 17.99 6.29 3.97
N ASN A 14 17.16 7.19 4.50
CA ASN A 14 17.28 8.62 4.27
C ASN A 14 17.66 9.33 5.58
N PRO A 15 18.49 10.39 5.52
CA PRO A 15 18.75 11.21 6.69
C PRO A 15 17.46 11.89 7.17
N LEU A 16 17.35 12.12 8.48
CA LEU A 16 16.18 12.81 9.08
C LEU A 16 15.98 14.22 8.51
N LEU A 17 17.09 14.92 8.22
CA LEU A 17 17.09 16.23 7.59
C LEU A 17 17.66 16.10 6.18
N ASN A 18 16.78 16.28 5.19
CA ASN A 18 17.16 16.36 3.79
C ASN A 18 16.94 17.79 3.28
N ASN A 19 17.99 18.39 2.71
CA ASN A 19 17.94 19.75 2.15
C ASN A 19 16.99 19.87 0.95
N LEU A 20 16.61 18.75 0.33
CA LEU A 20 15.63 18.68 -0.76
C LEU A 20 14.18 18.60 -0.26
N GLY A 21 13.96 18.60 1.06
CA GLY A 21 12.66 18.45 1.69
C GLY A 21 12.28 16.99 1.96
N ASN A 22 10.98 16.73 2.05
CA ASN A 22 10.41 15.43 2.43
C ASN A 22 10.37 14.43 1.26
N VAL A 23 11.53 14.21 0.64
CA VAL A 23 11.69 13.30 -0.50
C VAL A 23 12.86 12.35 -0.27
N CYS A 24 12.83 11.19 -0.92
CA CYS A 24 13.95 10.28 -0.93
C CYS A 24 15.18 10.91 -1.61
N ILE A 25 16.37 10.73 -1.03
CA ILE A 25 17.62 11.23 -1.61
C ILE A 25 18.00 10.52 -2.93
N ASN A 26 17.54 9.29 -3.12
CA ASN A 26 17.90 8.44 -4.25
C ASN A 26 16.88 8.56 -5.40
N CYS A 27 15.59 8.21 -5.16
CA CYS A 27 14.57 8.20 -6.21
C CYS A 27 13.66 9.44 -6.23
N ARG A 28 13.90 10.41 -5.33
CA ARG A 28 13.09 11.63 -5.18
C ARG A 28 11.60 11.40 -4.89
N GLN A 29 11.21 10.17 -4.52
CA GLN A 29 9.85 9.85 -4.08
C GLN A 29 9.46 10.72 -2.88
N PRO A 30 8.33 11.46 -2.93
CA PRO A 30 7.79 12.16 -1.78
C PRO A 30 7.38 11.17 -0.68
N PHE A 31 7.75 11.47 0.56
CA PHE A 31 7.31 10.70 1.72
C PHE A 31 5.88 11.05 2.08
N VAL A 32 5.10 10.01 2.34
CA VAL A 32 3.76 10.12 2.92
C VAL A 32 3.91 9.80 4.40
N PHE A 33 3.53 10.73 5.27
CA PHE A 33 3.68 10.56 6.71
C PHE A 33 2.35 10.20 7.37
N ALA A 34 2.40 9.37 8.40
CA ALA A 34 1.30 9.16 9.32
C ALA A 34 1.03 10.46 10.08
N ALA A 35 -0.19 10.97 10.01
CA ALA A 35 -0.52 12.27 10.57
C ALA A 35 -0.56 12.31 12.12
N ALA A 36 -0.45 11.15 12.79
CA ALA A 36 -0.36 11.04 14.25
C ALA A 36 1.09 10.86 14.75
N SER A 37 1.82 9.89 14.20
CA SER A 37 3.18 9.55 14.65
C SER A 37 4.29 10.26 13.89
N TYR A 38 4.00 10.79 12.70
CA TYR A 38 4.98 11.30 11.73
C TYR A 38 5.96 10.24 11.20
N ASP A 39 5.61 8.96 11.30
CA ASP A 39 6.36 7.88 10.63
C ASP A 39 6.08 7.88 9.13
N VAL A 40 7.05 7.42 8.35
CA VAL A 40 6.87 7.24 6.90
C VAL A 40 5.98 6.03 6.65
N LEU A 41 4.86 6.25 5.97
CA LEU A 41 3.95 5.21 5.55
C LEU A 41 4.50 4.46 4.33
N HIS A 42 4.23 3.17 4.25
CA HIS A 42 4.56 2.31 3.10
C HIS A 42 3.59 2.53 1.93
N LEU A 43 3.39 3.79 1.57
CA LEU A 43 2.56 4.24 0.46
C LEU A 43 3.40 4.78 -0.67
N VAL A 44 3.01 4.42 -1.89
CA VAL A 44 3.52 5.04 -3.12
C VAL A 44 2.34 5.65 -3.86
N GLU A 45 2.45 6.95 -4.17
CA GLU A 45 1.51 7.62 -5.08
C GLU A 45 1.73 7.11 -6.50
N PHE A 46 0.64 6.81 -7.19
CA PHE A 46 0.66 6.42 -8.59
C PHE A 46 -0.35 7.23 -9.40
N TYR A 47 -0.10 7.28 -10.70
CA TYR A 47 -0.84 8.08 -11.66
C TYR A 47 -1.50 7.15 -12.67
N LEU A 48 -2.67 7.53 -13.17
CA LEU A 48 -3.37 6.74 -14.19
C LEU A 48 -2.74 7.00 -15.56
N GLU A 49 -2.68 5.96 -16.39
CA GLU A 49 -2.33 6.10 -17.81
C GLU A 49 -3.36 6.95 -18.57
N ASP A 50 -2.90 7.66 -19.60
CA ASP A 50 -3.75 8.51 -20.43
C ASP A 50 -4.96 7.75 -20.98
N GLY A 51 -6.15 8.34 -20.82
CA GLY A 51 -7.41 7.78 -21.29
C GLY A 51 -8.09 6.82 -20.32
N ILE A 52 -7.64 6.70 -19.06
CA ILE A 52 -8.38 6.07 -17.96
C ILE A 52 -9.09 7.17 -17.17
N THR A 53 -10.41 7.04 -16.97
CA THR A 53 -11.17 7.95 -16.10
C THR A 53 -11.08 7.52 -14.64
N ASP A 54 -11.30 8.46 -13.71
CA ASP A 54 -11.28 8.16 -12.27
C ASP A 54 -12.33 7.09 -11.89
N GLU A 55 -13.52 7.16 -12.49
CA GLU A 55 -14.58 6.17 -12.29
C GLU A 55 -14.22 4.81 -12.87
N GLU A 56 -13.58 4.77 -14.05
CA GLU A 56 -13.07 3.53 -14.63
C GLU A 56 -11.97 2.92 -13.76
N ALA A 57 -11.04 3.73 -13.26
CA ALA A 57 -9.97 3.26 -12.38
C ALA A 57 -10.52 2.63 -11.10
N VAL A 58 -11.48 3.27 -10.44
CA VAL A 58 -12.17 2.70 -9.27
C VAL A 58 -12.85 1.38 -9.62
N ALA A 59 -13.59 1.32 -10.72
CA ALA A 59 -14.26 0.10 -11.14
C ALA A 59 -13.26 -1.04 -11.41
N LEU A 60 -12.09 -0.74 -11.97
CA LEU A 60 -11.03 -1.72 -12.21
C LEU A 60 -10.39 -2.24 -10.92
N ILE A 61 -10.24 -1.40 -9.91
CA ILE A 61 -9.68 -1.77 -8.59
C ILE A 61 -10.72 -2.55 -7.76
N ASP A 62 -12.00 -2.20 -7.88
CA ASP A 62 -13.10 -2.88 -7.17
C ASP A 62 -13.44 -4.25 -7.78
N LEU A 63 -12.95 -4.56 -8.99
CA LEU A 63 -13.00 -5.90 -9.57
C LEU A 63 -12.04 -6.83 -8.81
N GLU A 64 -12.48 -7.31 -7.65
CA GLU A 64 -11.78 -8.39 -6.95
C GLU A 64 -11.74 -9.63 -7.86
N VAL A 65 -10.62 -9.83 -8.54
CA VAL A 65 -10.33 -11.11 -9.18
C VAL A 65 -10.09 -12.09 -8.03
N PRO A 66 -10.83 -13.20 -7.92
CA PRO A 66 -10.51 -14.24 -6.96
C PRO A 66 -9.07 -14.65 -7.25
N ARG A 67 -8.14 -14.30 -6.34
CA ARG A 67 -6.82 -14.92 -6.34
C ARG A 67 -7.12 -16.39 -6.15
N LEU A 68 -7.03 -17.17 -7.23
CA LEU A 68 -6.92 -18.60 -7.13
C LEU A 68 -5.62 -18.83 -6.39
N ASN A 69 -5.71 -18.80 -5.06
CA ASN A 69 -4.74 -19.39 -4.19
C ASN A 69 -4.66 -20.83 -4.67
N LYS A 70 -3.71 -21.13 -5.56
CA LYS A 70 -3.23 -22.49 -5.81
C LYS A 70 -2.50 -22.94 -4.56
N ILE A 71 -3.17 -22.94 -3.42
CA ILE A 71 -2.76 -23.77 -2.28
C ILE A 71 -3.19 -25.18 -2.68
N GLY A 72 -2.40 -25.78 -3.57
CA GLY A 72 -2.44 -27.21 -3.79
C GLY A 72 -1.93 -27.87 -2.53
N SER A 73 -2.82 -28.14 -1.57
CA SER A 73 -2.50 -28.93 -0.39
C SER A 73 -2.37 -30.38 -0.83
N GLU A 74 -1.15 -30.78 -1.18
CA GLU A 74 -0.82 -32.15 -1.55
C GLU A 74 -0.61 -32.97 -0.26
N TRP A 75 -1.64 -33.69 0.17
CA TRP A 75 -1.57 -34.58 1.33
C TRP A 75 -0.74 -35.82 0.98
N GLN A 76 0.41 -36.00 1.63
CA GLN A 76 1.19 -37.23 1.51
C GLN A 76 1.01 -38.09 2.76
N GLU A 77 0.43 -39.27 2.54
CA GLU A 77 0.25 -40.30 3.56
C GLU A 77 1.32 -41.38 3.37
N GLN A 78 2.13 -41.61 4.40
CA GLN A 78 3.15 -42.65 4.37
C GLN A 78 2.92 -43.64 5.53
N MET A 79 2.82 -44.92 5.19
CA MET A 79 2.79 -46.01 6.16
C MET A 79 4.14 -46.71 6.21
N SER A 80 4.78 -46.76 7.38
CA SER A 80 5.90 -47.66 7.64
C SER A 80 5.73 -48.33 9.00
N ASN A 81 5.95 -49.64 9.03
CA ASN A 81 5.96 -50.48 10.23
C ASN A 81 4.77 -50.28 11.20
N GLY A 82 3.55 -50.09 10.66
CA GLY A 82 2.32 -49.94 11.46
C GLY A 82 2.09 -48.55 12.06
N VAL A 83 2.92 -47.56 11.74
CA VAL A 83 2.71 -46.15 12.11
C VAL A 83 2.29 -45.37 10.87
N GLN A 84 1.14 -44.70 10.97
CA GLN A 84 0.58 -43.86 9.92
C GLN A 84 1.02 -42.41 10.17
N THR A 85 1.82 -41.85 9.28
CA THR A 85 2.32 -40.47 9.41
C THR A 85 1.72 -39.61 8.31
N MET A 86 0.97 -38.58 8.72
CA MET A 86 0.45 -37.55 7.82
C MET A 86 1.43 -36.39 7.77
N ARG A 87 1.98 -36.09 6.59
CA ARG A 87 2.84 -34.91 6.39
C ARG A 87 2.12 -33.88 5.55
N LEU A 88 1.94 -32.69 6.13
CA LEU A 88 1.43 -31.52 5.44
C LEU A 88 2.64 -30.77 4.88
N LEU A 89 2.97 -31.05 3.61
CA LEU A 89 4.00 -30.33 2.88
C LEU A 89 3.37 -29.08 2.30
N TYR A 90 3.68 -27.93 2.90
CA TYR A 90 3.51 -26.66 2.21
C TYR A 90 4.56 -26.63 1.11
N LYS A 91 4.16 -26.94 -0.13
CA LYS A 91 4.88 -26.41 -1.29
C LYS A 91 4.69 -24.90 -1.22
N VAL A 92 5.64 -24.23 -0.61
CA VAL A 92 5.87 -22.82 -0.92
C VAL A 92 6.32 -22.87 -2.38
N ASP A 93 5.38 -22.72 -3.31
CA ASP A 93 5.75 -22.37 -4.67
C ASP A 93 6.54 -21.07 -4.53
N GLU A 94 7.85 -21.20 -4.71
CA GLU A 94 8.75 -20.07 -4.81
C GLU A 94 8.24 -19.13 -5.90
N ILE A 95 8.37 -17.84 -5.61
CA ILE A 95 8.07 -16.68 -6.45
C ILE A 95 6.59 -16.27 -6.33
N GLU A 96 6.31 -15.40 -5.34
CA GLU A 96 5.44 -14.27 -5.64
C GLU A 96 5.99 -13.68 -6.95
N GLU A 97 5.34 -13.94 -8.09
CA GLU A 97 5.62 -13.18 -9.30
C GLU A 97 5.49 -11.73 -8.86
N ASP A 98 6.64 -11.02 -8.79
CA ASP A 98 6.72 -9.63 -8.36
C ASP A 98 5.50 -8.91 -8.90
N ASP A 99 4.57 -8.53 -8.01
CA ASP A 99 3.27 -8.04 -8.44
C ASP A 99 3.49 -6.94 -9.49
N PRO A 100 2.69 -6.89 -10.59
CA PRO A 100 2.98 -6.05 -11.75
C PRO A 100 3.29 -4.58 -11.43
N PHE A 101 2.79 -4.05 -10.30
CA PHE A 101 3.13 -2.73 -9.83
C PHE A 101 4.50 -2.67 -9.12
N THR A 102 4.84 -3.64 -8.27
CA THR A 102 6.16 -3.72 -7.62
C THR A 102 7.28 -3.85 -8.65
N ALA A 103 7.07 -4.66 -9.70
CA ALA A 103 7.99 -4.74 -10.83
C ALA A 103 8.21 -3.38 -11.51
N LYS A 104 7.16 -2.54 -11.59
CA LYS A 104 7.24 -1.19 -12.16
C LYS A 104 8.02 -0.22 -11.28
N LEU A 105 7.97 -0.37 -9.95
CA LEU A 105 8.78 0.41 -9.02
C LEU A 105 10.28 0.15 -9.23
N SER A 106 10.66 -1.10 -9.44
CA SER A 106 12.06 -1.52 -9.62
C SER A 106 12.67 -1.00 -10.93
N PHE A 107 11.88 -0.91 -12.00
CA PHE A 107 12.35 -0.40 -13.29
C PHE A 107 12.73 1.10 -13.26
N GLU A 108 12.09 1.87 -12.38
CA GLU A 108 12.28 3.33 -12.30
C GLU A 108 13.31 3.76 -11.24
N GLN A 109 14.11 2.83 -10.71
CA GLN A 109 15.15 3.13 -9.72
C GLN A 109 16.42 3.69 -10.41
N GLY A 110 16.72 4.99 -10.21
CA GLY A 110 18.07 5.51 -10.49
C GLY A 110 18.21 6.86 -11.23
N GLY A 111 17.23 7.75 -11.18
CA GLY A 111 17.32 9.09 -11.75
C GLY A 111 17.66 10.19 -10.74
N SER A 112 18.29 11.28 -11.18
CA SER A 112 18.38 12.53 -10.40
C SER A 112 17.02 13.24 -10.25
N GLU A 113 16.05 12.84 -11.08
CA GLU A 113 14.71 13.42 -11.18
C GLU A 113 13.64 12.43 -10.72
N PHE A 114 12.53 12.97 -10.22
CA PHE A 114 11.38 12.18 -9.80
C PHE A 114 10.62 11.68 -11.04
N VAL A 115 10.46 10.36 -11.13
CA VAL A 115 9.62 9.73 -12.16
C VAL A 115 8.34 9.22 -11.49
N PRO A 116 7.14 9.71 -11.88
CA PRO A 116 5.88 9.23 -11.33
C PRO A 116 5.56 7.82 -11.83
N VAL A 117 5.03 6.97 -10.93
CA VAL A 117 4.63 5.61 -11.28
C VAL A 117 3.29 5.66 -12.01
N VAL A 118 3.31 5.50 -13.33
CA VAL A 118 2.08 5.49 -14.15
C VAL A 118 1.54 4.06 -14.25
N VAL A 119 0.23 3.86 -14.09
CA VAL A 119 -0.39 2.53 -13.98
C VAL A 119 -1.41 2.34 -15.10
N ASN A 120 -1.33 1.20 -15.78
CA ASN A 120 -2.26 0.83 -16.85
C ASN A 120 -3.44 0.02 -16.30
N ARG A 121 -4.43 -0.24 -17.17
CA ARG A 121 -5.64 -1.02 -16.83
C ARG A 121 -5.35 -2.43 -16.31
N ALA A 122 -4.27 -3.06 -16.78
CA ALA A 122 -3.92 -4.43 -16.36
C ALA A 122 -3.41 -4.45 -14.91
N ILE A 123 -2.54 -3.51 -14.54
CA ILE A 123 -2.03 -3.37 -13.19
C ILE A 123 -3.17 -2.94 -12.24
N LEU A 124 -4.06 -2.03 -12.64
CA LEU A 124 -5.22 -1.66 -11.82
C LEU A 124 -6.10 -2.87 -11.45
N LYS A 125 -6.27 -3.82 -12.38
CA LYS A 125 -7.02 -5.07 -12.14
C LYS A 125 -6.28 -6.07 -11.25
N SER A 126 -4.95 -6.00 -11.16
CA SER A 126 -4.17 -6.89 -10.29
C SER A 126 -4.12 -6.38 -8.85
N MET A 127 -4.38 -5.08 -8.64
CA MET A 127 -4.44 -4.48 -7.31
C MET A 127 -5.69 -4.89 -6.54
N SER A 128 -5.52 -5.16 -5.25
CA SER A 128 -6.63 -5.33 -4.31
C SER A 128 -7.15 -3.97 -3.87
N ARG A 129 -8.47 -3.83 -3.72
CA ARG A 129 -9.09 -2.63 -3.18
C ARG A 129 -8.59 -2.27 -1.77
N ARG A 130 -8.21 -3.28 -0.98
CA ARG A 130 -7.68 -3.12 0.39
C ARG A 130 -6.35 -2.37 0.42
N ASP A 131 -5.54 -2.52 -0.62
CA ASP A 131 -4.19 -1.97 -0.68
C ASP A 131 -4.16 -0.60 -1.37
N VAL A 132 -5.31 -0.09 -1.84
CA VAL A 132 -5.38 1.17 -2.58
C VAL A 132 -6.19 2.22 -1.81
N LEU A 133 -5.57 3.37 -1.54
CA LEU A 133 -6.24 4.53 -0.97
C LEU A 133 -6.45 5.59 -2.05
N ILE A 134 -7.64 6.19 -2.08
CA ILE A 134 -8.06 7.12 -3.14
C ILE A 134 -8.56 8.40 -2.50
N LYS A 135 -7.86 9.52 -2.73
CA LYS A 135 -8.31 10.85 -2.34
C LYS A 135 -9.26 11.41 -3.40
N ARG A 136 -10.56 11.31 -3.12
CA ARG A 136 -11.64 11.75 -4.02
C ARG A 136 -11.89 13.24 -3.85
N TRP A 137 -11.01 14.06 -4.40
CA TRP A 137 -11.18 15.51 -4.36
C TRP A 137 -12.35 15.97 -5.24
N SER A 138 -13.05 17.02 -4.79
CA SER A 138 -14.05 17.70 -5.62
C SER A 138 -13.37 18.54 -6.69
N LYS A 139 -14.03 18.69 -7.85
CA LYS A 139 -13.57 19.56 -8.94
C LYS A 139 -13.25 20.98 -8.39
N PRO A 140 -12.14 21.61 -8.82
CA PRO A 140 -11.30 21.28 -9.99
C PRO A 140 -10.09 20.38 -9.70
N LEU A 141 -9.93 19.88 -8.47
CA LEU A 141 -8.79 19.05 -8.10
C LEU A 141 -8.94 17.63 -8.64
N GLN A 142 -7.82 17.06 -9.10
CA GLN A 142 -7.74 15.68 -9.58
C GLN A 142 -7.68 14.70 -8.41
N TRP A 143 -8.14 13.47 -8.62
CA TRP A 143 -8.01 12.42 -7.60
C TRP A 143 -6.57 11.97 -7.48
N GLN A 144 -6.21 11.52 -6.28
CA GLN A 144 -4.88 10.97 -6.01
C GLN A 144 -5.00 9.53 -5.56
N TYR A 145 -4.11 8.69 -6.07
CA TYR A 145 -4.12 7.26 -5.84
C TYR A 145 -2.83 6.84 -5.15
N PHE A 146 -2.98 6.06 -4.09
CA PHE A 146 -1.86 5.57 -3.29
C PHE A 146 -2.00 4.07 -3.13
N ARG A 147 -0.88 3.37 -3.27
CA ARG A 147 -0.81 1.93 -3.04
C ARG A 147 0.02 1.62 -1.81
N SER A 148 -0.53 0.81 -0.91
CA SER A 148 0.18 0.18 0.21
C SER A 148 1.06 -0.95 -0.28
N LEU A 149 2.32 -0.93 0.11
CA LEU A 149 3.29 -1.97 -0.21
C LEU A 149 3.42 -3.04 0.89
N LEU A 150 2.85 -2.79 2.08
CA LEU A 150 2.81 -3.74 3.19
C LEU A 150 1.36 -3.95 3.63
N PRO A 151 0.70 -5.04 3.20
CA PRO A 151 -0.67 -5.33 3.61
C PRO A 151 -0.80 -5.71 5.09
N ASP A 152 0.26 -6.25 5.69
CA ASP A 152 0.28 -6.65 7.11
C ASP A 152 0.23 -5.46 8.09
N ASN A 153 0.56 -4.26 7.62
CA ASN A 153 0.50 -3.04 8.41
C ASN A 153 -0.58 -2.10 7.81
N PRO A 154 -1.85 -2.24 8.18
CA PRO A 154 -2.93 -1.55 7.47
C PRO A 154 -2.87 -0.03 7.69
N ILE A 155 -3.14 0.72 6.63
CA ILE A 155 -3.21 2.19 6.66
C ILE A 155 -4.65 2.64 6.49
N THR A 156 -5.09 3.54 7.35
CA THR A 156 -6.43 4.15 7.29
C THR A 156 -6.31 5.61 6.88
N MET A 157 -7.27 6.08 6.06
CA MET A 157 -7.38 7.48 5.66
C MET A 157 -8.69 8.08 6.14
N CYS A 158 -8.63 9.27 6.74
CA CYS A 158 -9.81 10.01 7.12
C CYS A 158 -10.60 10.46 5.87
N SER A 159 -11.90 10.18 5.83
CA SER A 159 -12.81 10.53 4.74
C SER A 159 -13.06 12.04 4.57
N PHE A 160 -12.67 12.87 5.55
CA PHE A 160 -12.89 14.31 5.51
C PHE A 160 -11.63 15.12 5.20
N CYS A 161 -10.51 14.83 5.89
CA CYS A 161 -9.26 15.57 5.70
C CYS A 161 -8.25 14.85 4.80
N PHE A 162 -8.55 13.62 4.38
CA PHE A 162 -7.67 12.76 3.57
C PHE A 162 -6.26 12.57 4.15
N GLN A 163 -6.09 12.77 5.45
CA GLN A 163 -4.86 12.41 6.16
C GLN A 163 -4.84 10.92 6.41
N MET A 164 -3.64 10.35 6.34
CA MET A 164 -3.37 8.93 6.45
C MET A 164 -2.69 8.62 7.78
N PHE A 165 -2.96 7.44 8.30
CA PHE A 165 -2.52 7.00 9.62
C PHE A 165 -2.25 5.48 9.58
N HIS A 166 -1.38 4.99 10.45
CA HIS A 166 -1.46 3.58 10.82
C HIS A 166 -2.84 3.31 11.41
N SER A 167 -3.48 2.20 11.01
CA SER A 167 -4.86 1.93 11.42
C SER A 167 -4.95 1.74 12.94
N GLU A 168 -3.96 1.09 13.54
CA GLU A 168 -3.86 0.89 14.99
C GLU A 168 -3.86 2.23 15.75
N ASP A 169 -3.02 3.18 15.34
CA ASP A 169 -2.95 4.51 15.96
C ASP A 169 -4.25 5.29 15.76
N TYR A 170 -4.82 5.24 14.55
CA TYR A 170 -6.06 5.94 14.25
C TYR A 170 -7.21 5.42 15.11
N GLU A 171 -7.40 4.09 15.16
CA GLU A 171 -8.44 3.45 15.96
C GLU A 171 -8.29 3.76 17.45
N LEU A 172 -7.07 3.68 17.98
CA LEU A 172 -6.79 4.01 19.38
C LEU A 172 -7.16 5.47 19.71
N LEU A 173 -6.68 6.42 18.90
CA LEU A 173 -6.93 7.86 19.11
C LEU A 173 -8.42 8.20 18.94
N VAL A 174 -9.08 7.54 17.99
CA VAL A 174 -10.52 7.61 17.78
C VAL A 174 -11.27 7.12 19.01
N LEU A 175 -10.91 5.97 19.58
CA LEU A 175 -11.58 5.44 20.78
C LEU A 175 -11.39 6.36 22.00
N GLN A 176 -10.25 7.02 22.11
CA GLN A 176 -9.95 7.94 23.20
C GLN A 176 -10.68 9.28 23.09
N HIS A 177 -10.84 9.80 21.87
CA HIS A 177 -11.30 11.18 21.65
C HIS A 177 -12.62 11.30 20.88
N ASN A 178 -13.15 10.21 20.34
CA ASN A 178 -14.36 10.14 19.49
C ASN A 178 -14.31 11.09 18.28
N CYS A 179 -13.11 11.39 17.76
CA CYS A 179 -12.91 12.27 16.63
C CYS A 179 -11.63 11.91 15.86
N CYS A 180 -11.50 12.40 14.62
CA CYS A 180 -10.27 12.26 13.85
C CYS A 180 -9.12 13.00 14.57
N PRO A 181 -7.96 12.37 14.79
CA PRO A 181 -6.84 12.98 15.53
C PRO A 181 -6.25 14.23 14.84
N TYR A 182 -6.44 14.37 13.52
CA TYR A 182 -5.92 15.51 12.77
C TYR A 182 -6.95 16.64 12.62
N CYS A 183 -8.11 16.38 12.01
CA CYS A 183 -9.12 17.42 11.75
C CYS A 183 -10.13 17.62 12.89
N ARG A 184 -10.09 16.78 13.94
CA ARG A 184 -10.98 16.82 15.12
C ARG A 184 -12.47 16.67 14.82
N ARG A 185 -12.84 16.26 13.60
CA ARG A 185 -14.22 15.98 13.24
C ARG A 185 -14.70 14.71 13.93
N LYS A 186 -15.91 14.74 14.50
CA LYS A 186 -16.53 13.59 15.16
C LYS A 186 -16.91 12.53 14.14
N ILE A 187 -16.89 11.28 14.59
CA ILE A 187 -17.17 10.12 13.72
C ILE A 187 -18.67 9.99 13.47
N ASP A 188 -19.50 10.36 14.44
CA ASP A 188 -20.97 10.36 14.33
C ASP A 188 -21.54 11.41 13.35
N GLU A 189 -20.69 12.30 12.82
CA GLU A 189 -21.07 13.25 11.77
C GLU A 189 -20.74 12.69 10.37
N SER A 190 -21.08 11.43 10.11
CA SER A 190 -21.20 10.93 8.75
C SER A 190 -22.36 11.64 8.08
N SER A 191 -22.02 12.59 7.20
CA SER A 191 -22.93 13.23 6.26
C SER A 191 -23.73 12.22 5.44
#